data_AF-A0A1V9YJ56-F1
#
_entry.id   AF-A0A1V9YJ56-F1
#
_cell.length_a   1.000
_cell.length_b   1.000
_cell.length_c   1.000
_cell.angle_alpha   90.00
_cell.angle_beta   90.00
_cell.angle_gamma   90.00
#
_symmetry.space_group_name_H-M   'P 1'
#
loop_
_entity.id
_entity.type
_entity.pdbx_description
1 polymer ?
#
loop_
_entity_poly.entity_id
_entity_poly.type
_entity_poly.pdbx_seq_one_letter_code
_entity_poly.pdbx_strand_id
1 'polypeptide(L)'
;MWTIDLAPESDGPRGRLVLSPCPYCEEQFGSASLPIHVKRCRALYVPPTPEAAGPPKPPSKTIPSLQALCTQRILGNLHITCFNGLFTQPAHQASVIASLPETVLQQVFMHIVFEHQSRTKRFEKHQAKLRALKESCSALEATCSQVHGLRKEVDRLHRVCEARDAQHAATKLAVQELRAQVTRLTQDNAKLAKLTQQQHVQLQRKVLARPASQTKSQDKLHTKAVKASSAVAVAAAKPAPRRRGSSIPYPASLPERYAREVANGAT
;
A
#
# COMPACT_ATOMS: atom_id res chain seq x y z
N MET A 1 5.38 8.91 -32.79
CA MET A 1 6.85 8.88 -32.95
C MET A 1 7.45 8.92 -31.57
N TRP A 2 8.07 7.84 -31.11
CA TRP A 2 8.78 7.79 -29.82
C TRP A 2 10.25 7.60 -30.17
N THR A 3 11.03 8.66 -29.98
CA THR A 3 12.48 8.64 -30.14
C THR A 3 13.07 7.96 -28.91
N ILE A 4 13.75 6.85 -29.12
CA ILE A 4 14.54 6.18 -28.09
C ILE A 4 15.87 6.94 -27.99
N ASP A 5 16.06 7.67 -26.90
CA ASP A 5 17.35 8.25 -26.55
C ASP A 5 18.33 7.12 -26.23
N LEU A 6 19.24 6.84 -27.16
CA LEU A 6 20.41 6.00 -26.94
C LEU A 6 21.51 6.88 -26.34
N ALA A 7 21.45 7.09 -25.03
CA ALA A 7 22.63 7.53 -24.28
C ALA A 7 23.70 6.42 -24.32
N PRO A 8 25.00 6.76 -24.34
CA PRO A 8 26.07 5.78 -24.37
C PRO A 8 26.16 5.08 -23.02
N GLU A 9 25.62 3.87 -22.94
CA GLU A 9 25.74 3.03 -21.75
C GLU A 9 27.21 2.74 -21.46
N SER A 10 27.61 3.16 -20.26
CA SER A 10 28.84 2.83 -19.58
C SER A 10 29.18 1.34 -19.69
N ASP A 11 30.46 1.05 -19.96
CA ASP A 11 31.11 -0.24 -19.80
C ASP A 11 30.85 -0.85 -18.41
N GLY A 12 29.74 -1.55 -18.26
CA GLY A 12 29.52 -2.48 -17.16
C GLY A 12 30.41 -3.71 -17.35
N PRO A 13 30.93 -4.33 -16.27
CA PRO A 13 31.72 -5.54 -16.40
C PRO A 13 30.81 -6.61 -17.00
N ARG A 14 31.13 -7.06 -18.23
CA ARG A 14 30.44 -8.17 -18.89
C ARG A 14 30.37 -9.32 -17.89
N GLY A 15 29.17 -9.56 -17.35
CA GLY A 15 28.94 -10.49 -16.27
C GLY A 15 29.54 -11.83 -16.62
N ARG A 16 30.57 -12.22 -15.86
CA ARG A 16 31.18 -13.54 -15.96
C ARG A 16 30.04 -14.54 -15.76
N LEU A 17 29.71 -15.30 -16.80
CA LEU A 17 28.63 -16.28 -16.75
C LEU A 17 28.91 -17.24 -15.60
N VAL A 18 28.08 -17.20 -14.55
CA VAL A 18 28.19 -18.10 -13.41
C VAL A 18 27.77 -19.48 -13.90
N LEU A 19 28.76 -20.37 -14.04
CA LEU A 19 28.52 -21.76 -14.38
C LEU A 19 28.35 -22.57 -13.08
N SER A 20 27.33 -23.40 -13.04
CA SER A 20 27.04 -24.30 -11.92
C SER A 20 27.23 -25.76 -12.36
N PRO A 21 27.87 -26.61 -11.55
CA PRO A 21 28.10 -28.01 -11.89
C PRO A 21 26.82 -28.85 -11.81
N CYS A 22 26.70 -29.85 -12.68
CA CYS A 22 25.64 -30.86 -12.62
C CYS A 22 25.88 -31.84 -11.46
N PRO A 23 24.87 -32.17 -10.64
CA PRO A 23 25.04 -33.07 -9.49
C PRO A 23 25.27 -34.55 -9.87
N TYR A 24 25.20 -34.91 -11.16
CA TYR A 24 25.30 -36.29 -11.64
C TYR A 24 26.58 -36.57 -12.44
N CYS A 25 27.06 -35.60 -13.22
CA CYS A 25 28.28 -35.72 -14.03
C CYS A 25 29.34 -34.65 -13.72
N GLU A 26 29.04 -33.71 -12.81
CA GLU A 26 29.93 -32.63 -12.36
C GLU A 26 30.39 -31.64 -13.45
N GLU A 27 29.91 -31.78 -14.69
CA GLU A 27 30.16 -30.82 -15.76
C GLU A 27 29.48 -29.47 -15.48
N GLN A 28 30.14 -28.38 -15.87
CA GLN A 28 29.70 -27.01 -15.61
C GLN A 28 28.78 -26.49 -16.71
N PHE A 29 27.59 -26.01 -16.33
CA PHE A 29 26.59 -25.48 -17.26
C PHE A 29 26.15 -24.07 -16.87
N GLY A 30 25.74 -23.28 -17.87
CA GLY A 30 25.08 -22.00 -17.63
C GLY A 30 23.66 -22.21 -17.08
N SER A 31 23.11 -21.16 -16.47
CA SER A 31 21.78 -21.17 -15.82
C SER A 31 20.63 -21.65 -16.72
N ALA A 32 20.70 -21.39 -18.03
CA ALA A 32 19.69 -21.84 -18.98
C ALA A 32 19.88 -23.31 -19.43
N SER A 33 21.12 -23.81 -19.51
CA SER A 33 21.42 -25.16 -20.00
C SER A 33 21.41 -26.22 -18.90
N LEU A 34 21.67 -25.85 -17.65
CA LEU A 34 21.68 -26.76 -16.50
C LEU A 34 20.35 -27.54 -16.35
N PRO A 35 19.15 -26.92 -16.35
CA PRO A 35 17.89 -27.66 -16.14
C PRO A 35 17.60 -28.67 -17.26
N ILE A 36 18.06 -28.39 -18.47
CA ILE A 36 17.89 -29.25 -19.64
C ILE A 36 18.83 -30.45 -19.52
N HIS A 37 20.10 -30.19 -19.19
CA HIS A 37 21.10 -31.23 -19.00
C HIS A 37 20.72 -32.15 -17.83
N VAL A 38 20.38 -31.60 -16.66
CA VAL A 38 20.04 -32.37 -15.44
C VAL A 38 18.92 -33.39 -15.71
N LYS A 39 17.90 -33.04 -16.50
CA LYS A 39 16.82 -33.96 -16.88
C LYS A 39 17.32 -35.17 -17.68
N ARG A 40 18.27 -34.95 -18.60
CA ARG A 40 18.86 -36.02 -19.42
C ARG A 40 19.90 -36.82 -18.64
N CYS A 41 20.78 -36.15 -17.90
CA CYS A 41 21.84 -36.77 -17.13
C CYS A 41 21.28 -37.68 -16.03
N ARG A 42 20.23 -37.24 -15.32
CA ARG A 42 19.51 -38.05 -14.33
C ARG A 42 18.95 -39.35 -14.91
N ALA A 43 18.52 -39.35 -16.17
CA ALA A 43 17.95 -40.54 -16.81
C ALA A 43 19.02 -41.59 -17.16
N LEU A 44 20.29 -41.17 -17.28
CA LEU A 44 21.43 -42.03 -17.61
C LEU A 44 22.27 -42.41 -16.38
N TYR A 45 22.10 -41.70 -15.26
CA TYR A 45 22.82 -41.97 -14.03
C TYR A 45 22.39 -43.31 -13.42
N VAL A 46 23.30 -44.29 -13.46
CA VAL A 46 23.17 -45.57 -12.77
C VAL A 46 23.96 -45.46 -11.46
N PRO A 47 23.31 -45.43 -10.29
CA PRO A 47 24.03 -45.38 -9.03
C PRO A 47 24.89 -46.65 -8.87
N PRO A 48 26.14 -46.54 -8.40
CA PRO A 48 26.94 -47.71 -8.03
C PRO A 48 26.33 -48.35 -6.77
N THR A 49 25.49 -49.36 -6.95
CA THR A 49 24.78 -50.07 -5.87
C THR A 49 25.62 -51.19 -5.26
N PRO A 50 25.38 -51.51 -3.98
CA PRO A 50 25.13 -52.87 -3.58
C PRO A 50 23.65 -53.04 -3.18
N GLU A 51 22.96 -53.83 -3.98
CA GLU A 51 21.77 -54.65 -3.72
C GLU A 51 20.44 -54.05 -3.21
N ALA A 52 19.37 -54.56 -3.83
CA ALA A 52 17.98 -54.60 -3.40
C ALA A 52 17.13 -53.31 -3.48
N ALA A 53 16.64 -53.01 -4.68
CA ALA A 53 15.20 -52.95 -5.01
C ALA A 53 15.04 -52.46 -6.45
N GLY A 54 14.65 -53.36 -7.36
CA GLY A 54 14.44 -53.01 -8.76
C GLY A 54 13.41 -51.89 -8.89
N PRO A 55 13.71 -50.79 -9.61
CA PRO A 55 12.73 -49.75 -9.86
C PRO A 55 11.56 -50.33 -10.66
N PRO A 56 10.30 -49.90 -10.42
CA PRO A 56 9.15 -50.38 -11.16
C PRO A 56 9.39 -50.12 -12.64
N LYS A 57 9.43 -51.21 -13.43
CA LYS A 57 9.57 -51.15 -14.89
C LYS A 57 8.54 -50.13 -15.41
N PRO A 58 8.96 -49.10 -16.17
CA PRO A 58 8.00 -48.22 -16.81
C PRO A 58 7.05 -49.07 -17.66
N PRO A 59 5.74 -48.79 -17.66
CA PRO A 59 4.79 -49.58 -18.43
C PRO A 59 5.28 -49.64 -19.86
N SER A 60 5.54 -50.84 -20.34
CA SER A 60 5.92 -51.06 -21.73
C SER A 60 4.81 -50.44 -22.58
N LYS A 61 5.18 -49.49 -23.43
CA LYS A 61 4.25 -48.92 -24.40
C LYS A 61 3.86 -50.07 -25.32
N THR A 62 2.68 -50.64 -25.09
CA THR A 62 2.11 -51.66 -25.94
C THR A 62 2.00 -51.07 -27.34
N ILE A 63 2.61 -51.76 -28.30
CA ILE A 63 2.51 -51.38 -29.71
C ILE A 63 1.01 -51.46 -30.06
N PRO A 64 0.40 -50.35 -30.52
CA PRO A 64 -1.02 -50.34 -30.85
C PRO A 64 -1.29 -51.40 -31.93
N SER A 65 -2.44 -52.06 -31.87
CA SER A 65 -2.83 -53.00 -32.92
C SER A 65 -2.89 -52.31 -34.27
N LEU A 66 -2.69 -53.05 -35.36
CA LEU A 66 -2.81 -52.52 -36.72
C LEU A 66 -4.17 -51.84 -36.92
N GLN A 67 -5.24 -52.42 -36.38
CA GLN A 67 -6.57 -51.83 -36.37
C GLN A 67 -6.58 -50.46 -35.69
N ALA A 68 -5.95 -50.31 -34.51
CA ALA A 68 -5.86 -49.04 -33.81
C ALA A 68 -5.08 -47.99 -34.61
N LEU A 69 -3.99 -48.38 -35.28
CA LEU A 69 -3.22 -47.49 -36.15
C LEU A 69 -4.03 -47.05 -37.39
N CYS A 70 -4.75 -47.97 -38.02
CA CYS A 70 -5.64 -47.68 -39.15
C CYS A 70 -6.77 -46.73 -38.74
N THR A 71 -7.44 -47.00 -37.60
CA THR A 71 -8.48 -46.11 -37.06
C THR A 71 -7.92 -44.74 -36.72
N GLN A 72 -6.72 -44.66 -36.14
CA GLN A 72 -6.06 -43.38 -35.82
C GLN A 72 -5.70 -42.58 -37.08
N ARG A 73 -5.20 -43.26 -38.13
CA ARG A 73 -4.87 -42.62 -39.42
C ARG A 73 -6.12 -42.11 -40.13
N ILE A 74 -7.20 -42.91 -40.12
CA ILE A 74 -8.50 -42.53 -40.69
C ILE A 74 -9.05 -41.33 -39.92
N LEU A 75 -9.11 -41.37 -38.59
CA LEU A 75 -9.58 -40.27 -37.74
C LEU A 75 -8.78 -38.97 -37.95
N GLY A 76 -7.45 -39.06 -38.05
CA GLY A 76 -6.58 -37.91 -38.28
C GLY A 76 -6.88 -37.19 -39.60
N ASN A 77 -7.18 -37.95 -40.66
CA ASN A 77 -7.59 -37.39 -41.94
C ASN A 77 -9.06 -36.95 -41.93
N LEU A 78 -9.97 -37.70 -41.28
CA LEU A 78 -11.40 -37.40 -41.26
C LEU A 78 -11.71 -36.08 -40.54
N HIS A 79 -10.98 -35.76 -39.46
CA HIS A 79 -11.12 -34.49 -38.75
C HIS A 79 -10.75 -33.28 -39.64
N ILE A 80 -9.75 -33.43 -40.52
CA ILE A 80 -9.35 -32.39 -41.48
C ILE A 80 -10.38 -32.26 -42.60
N THR A 81 -10.97 -33.38 -43.02
CA THR A 81 -11.75 -33.47 -44.27
C THR A 81 -13.25 -33.27 -44.09
N CYS A 82 -13.82 -33.61 -42.92
CA CYS A 82 -15.27 -33.55 -42.69
C CYS A 82 -15.73 -32.33 -41.89
N PHE A 83 -14.87 -31.67 -41.12
CA PHE A 83 -15.30 -30.60 -40.20
C PHE A 83 -14.88 -29.17 -40.60
N ASN A 84 -13.94 -29.00 -41.54
CA ASN A 84 -13.56 -27.68 -42.07
C ASN A 84 -14.39 -27.24 -43.30
N GLY A 85 -15.43 -27.97 -43.66
CA GLY A 85 -16.25 -27.71 -44.85
C GLY A 85 -16.79 -29.02 -45.41
N LEU A 86 -17.89 -29.50 -44.83
CA LEU A 86 -18.69 -30.58 -45.41
C LEU A 86 -18.99 -30.20 -46.88
N PHE A 87 -18.62 -31.05 -47.84
CA PHE A 87 -18.94 -31.01 -49.29
C PHE A 87 -17.83 -30.80 -50.33
N THR A 88 -16.55 -30.73 -49.98
CA THR A 88 -15.49 -30.75 -51.03
C THR A 88 -14.59 -31.97 -50.96
N GLN A 89 -15.11 -33.14 -50.54
CA GLN A 89 -14.34 -34.36 -50.72
C GLN A 89 -14.27 -34.72 -52.21
N PRO A 90 -13.08 -34.96 -52.76
CA PRO A 90 -12.95 -35.62 -54.05
C PRO A 90 -13.71 -36.95 -54.03
N ALA A 91 -14.42 -37.28 -55.11
CA ALA A 91 -15.30 -38.45 -55.17
C ALA A 91 -14.64 -39.77 -54.73
N HIS A 92 -13.33 -39.92 -54.96
CA HIS A 92 -12.56 -41.09 -54.55
C HIS A 92 -12.37 -41.23 -53.02
N GLN A 93 -12.38 -40.13 -52.27
CA GLN A 93 -12.29 -40.18 -50.80
C GLN A 93 -13.64 -40.52 -50.19
N ALA A 94 -14.72 -39.96 -50.75
CA ALA A 94 -16.08 -40.27 -50.35
C ALA A 94 -16.42 -41.75 -50.62
N SER A 95 -15.96 -42.32 -51.75
CA SER A 95 -16.17 -43.74 -52.06
C SER A 95 -15.44 -44.67 -51.10
N VAL A 96 -14.23 -44.30 -50.66
CA VAL A 96 -13.47 -45.07 -49.66
C VAL A 96 -14.19 -45.07 -48.32
N ILE A 97 -14.71 -43.92 -47.87
CA ILE A 97 -15.49 -43.84 -46.63
C ILE A 97 -16.79 -44.65 -46.75
N ALA A 98 -17.49 -44.57 -47.89
CA ALA A 98 -18.71 -45.35 -48.13
C ALA A 98 -18.47 -46.87 -48.21
N SER A 99 -17.25 -47.29 -48.56
CA SER A 99 -16.85 -48.71 -48.59
C SER A 99 -16.45 -49.28 -47.23
N LEU A 100 -16.36 -48.45 -46.18
CA LEU A 100 -16.00 -48.92 -44.84
C LEU A 100 -17.15 -49.77 -44.25
N PRO A 101 -16.84 -50.86 -43.54
CA PRO A 101 -17.84 -51.61 -42.78
C PRO A 101 -18.56 -50.71 -41.76
N GLU A 102 -19.85 -50.93 -41.57
CA GLU A 102 -20.69 -50.13 -40.67
C GLU A 102 -20.13 -50.08 -39.24
N THR A 103 -19.57 -51.18 -38.76
CA THR A 103 -18.94 -51.28 -37.42
C THR A 103 -17.74 -50.33 -37.29
N VAL A 104 -16.96 -50.13 -38.35
CA VAL A 104 -15.81 -49.21 -38.36
C VAL A 104 -16.29 -47.76 -38.37
N LEU A 105 -17.31 -47.45 -39.18
CA LEU A 105 -17.95 -46.13 -39.21
C LEU A 105 -18.53 -45.75 -37.84
N GLN A 106 -19.26 -46.67 -37.19
CA GLN A 106 -19.80 -46.46 -35.85
C GLN A 106 -18.69 -46.17 -34.82
N GLN A 107 -17.57 -46.91 -34.85
CA GLN A 107 -16.42 -46.66 -33.97
C GLN A 107 -15.78 -45.29 -34.22
N VAL A 108 -15.62 -44.90 -35.49
CA VAL A 108 -15.08 -43.59 -35.89
C VAL A 108 -15.98 -42.46 -35.38
N PHE A 109 -17.29 -42.54 -35.60
CA PHE A 109 -18.23 -41.53 -35.12
C PHE A 109 -18.26 -41.45 -33.60
N MET A 110 -18.29 -42.59 -32.90
CA MET A 110 -18.25 -42.61 -31.44
C MET A 110 -16.99 -41.92 -30.90
N HIS A 111 -15.82 -42.18 -31.50
CA HIS A 111 -14.58 -41.52 -31.12
C HIS A 111 -14.62 -40.01 -31.37
N ILE A 112 -15.15 -39.56 -32.51
CA ILE A 112 -15.30 -38.14 -32.84
C ILE A 112 -16.21 -37.44 -31.84
N VAL A 113 -17.38 -38.02 -31.54
CA VAL A 113 -18.33 -37.47 -30.57
C VAL A 113 -17.69 -37.41 -29.17
N PHE A 114 -16.99 -38.47 -28.76
CA PHE A 114 -16.28 -38.49 -27.49
C PHE A 114 -15.17 -37.43 -27.40
N GLU A 115 -14.37 -37.27 -28.46
CA GLU A 115 -13.33 -36.23 -28.52
C GLU A 115 -13.94 -34.83 -28.49
N HIS A 116 -15.01 -34.61 -29.25
CA HIS A 116 -15.71 -33.33 -29.29
C HIS A 116 -16.26 -32.98 -27.90
N GLN A 117 -17.00 -33.89 -27.25
CA GLN A 117 -17.48 -33.70 -25.88
C GLN A 117 -16.34 -33.44 -24.90
N SER A 118 -15.21 -34.14 -25.03
CA SER A 118 -14.03 -33.95 -24.18
C SER A 118 -13.38 -32.59 -24.40
N ARG A 119 -13.29 -32.11 -25.64
CA ARG A 119 -12.78 -30.78 -25.98
C ARG A 119 -13.70 -29.68 -25.45
N THR A 120 -15.02 -29.83 -25.60
CA THR A 120 -16.01 -28.88 -25.07
C THR A 120 -15.91 -28.76 -23.55
N LYS A 121 -15.84 -29.88 -22.81
CA LYS A 121 -15.65 -29.86 -21.35
C LYS A 121 -14.34 -29.17 -20.94
N ARG A 122 -13.25 -29.38 -21.67
CA ARG A 122 -11.97 -28.68 -21.41
C ARG A 122 -12.10 -27.19 -21.69
N PHE A 123 -12.73 -26.81 -22.80
CA PHE A 123 -12.98 -25.42 -23.16
C PHE A 123 -13.81 -24.69 -22.10
N GLU A 124 -14.91 -25.29 -21.66
CA GLU A 124 -15.75 -24.75 -20.57
C GLU A 124 -14.95 -24.58 -19.26
N LYS A 125 -14.11 -25.56 -18.91
CA LYS A 125 -13.21 -25.45 -17.75
C LYS A 125 -12.22 -24.29 -17.89
N HIS A 126 -11.64 -24.11 -19.07
CA HIS A 126 -10.75 -22.97 -19.35
C HIS A 126 -11.51 -21.63 -19.30
N GLN A 127 -12.71 -21.58 -19.85
CA GLN A 127 -13.56 -20.39 -19.82
C GLN A 127 -13.98 -20.02 -18.38
N ALA A 128 -14.28 -21.01 -17.53
CA ALA A 128 -14.57 -20.78 -16.12
C ALA A 128 -13.35 -20.23 -15.37
N LYS A 129 -12.15 -20.79 -15.63
CA LYS A 129 -10.90 -20.26 -15.06
C LYS A 129 -10.62 -18.82 -15.50
N LEU A 130 -10.83 -18.51 -16.78
CA LEU A 130 -10.67 -17.14 -17.28
C LEU A 130 -11.64 -16.16 -16.62
N ARG A 131 -12.90 -16.57 -16.39
CA ARG A 131 -13.87 -15.76 -15.64
C ARG A 131 -13.39 -15.49 -14.21
N ALA A 132 -12.97 -16.52 -13.48
CA ALA A 132 -12.46 -16.38 -12.12
C ALA A 132 -11.20 -15.48 -12.04
N LEU A 133 -10.30 -15.60 -13.01
CA LEU A 133 -9.12 -14.71 -13.11
C LEU A 133 -9.53 -13.27 -13.39
N LYS A 134 -10.50 -13.04 -14.28
CA LYS A 134 -11.02 -11.69 -14.56
C LYS A 134 -11.66 -11.05 -13.32
N GLU A 135 -12.44 -11.82 -12.57
CA GLU A 135 -13.00 -11.37 -11.29
C GLU A 135 -11.89 -11.03 -10.29
N SER A 136 -10.86 -11.87 -10.19
CA SER A 136 -9.70 -11.63 -9.32
C SER A 136 -8.95 -10.35 -9.70
N CYS A 137 -8.73 -10.10 -10.99
CA CYS A 137 -8.12 -8.85 -11.48
C CYS A 137 -8.97 -7.63 -11.11
N SER A 138 -10.29 -7.68 -11.33
CA SER A 138 -11.18 -6.58 -10.97
C SER A 138 -11.19 -6.30 -9.46
N ALA A 139 -11.09 -7.34 -8.62
CA ALA A 139 -10.97 -7.18 -7.18
C ALA A 139 -9.63 -6.53 -6.79
N LEU A 140 -8.53 -6.92 -7.44
CA LEU A 140 -7.21 -6.31 -7.23
C LEU A 140 -7.17 -4.83 -7.67
N GLU A 141 -7.84 -4.48 -8.77
CA GLU A 141 -7.96 -3.08 -9.20
C GLU A 141 -8.72 -2.22 -8.18
N ALA A 142 -9.78 -2.78 -7.58
CA ALA A 142 -10.51 -2.12 -6.50
C ALA A 142 -9.64 -1.91 -5.26
N THR A 143 -8.84 -2.91 -4.85
CA THR A 143 -7.94 -2.77 -3.70
C THR A 143 -6.80 -1.79 -3.98
N CYS A 144 -6.23 -1.77 -5.19
CA CYS A 144 -5.26 -0.76 -5.60
C CYS A 144 -5.84 0.67 -5.49
N SER A 145 -7.08 0.86 -5.93
CA SER A 145 -7.79 2.14 -5.81
C SER A 145 -7.99 2.55 -4.35
N GLN A 146 -8.34 1.59 -3.48
CA GLN A 146 -8.47 1.82 -2.04
C GLN A 146 -7.13 2.22 -1.40
N VAL A 147 -6.03 1.52 -1.72
CA VAL A 147 -4.69 1.86 -1.23
C VAL A 147 -4.27 3.25 -1.70
N HIS A 148 -4.59 3.63 -2.92
CA HIS A 148 -4.33 4.99 -3.42
C HIS A 148 -5.13 6.04 -2.63
N GLY A 149 -6.38 5.76 -2.27
CA GLY A 149 -7.17 6.60 -1.38
C GLY A 149 -6.54 6.75 0.00
N LEU A 150 -6.08 5.64 0.60
CA LEU A 150 -5.40 5.67 1.90
C LEU A 150 -4.09 6.47 1.86
N ARG A 151 -3.30 6.37 0.78
CA ARG A 151 -2.09 7.19 0.60
C ARG A 151 -2.41 8.69 0.63
N LYS A 152 -3.48 9.12 -0.05
CA LYS A 152 -3.92 10.53 -0.01
C LYS A 152 -4.30 10.98 1.40
N GLU A 153 -4.95 10.11 2.17
CA GLU A 153 -5.29 10.42 3.57
C GLU A 153 -4.04 10.50 4.45
N VAL A 154 -3.05 9.63 4.24
CA VAL A 154 -1.75 9.72 4.94
C VAL A 154 -1.05 11.04 4.61
N ASP A 155 -0.99 11.43 3.34
CA ASP A 155 -0.40 12.71 2.93
C ASP A 155 -1.15 13.90 3.55
N ARG A 156 -2.49 13.82 3.62
CA ARG A 156 -3.33 14.85 4.27
C ARG A 156 -3.01 14.95 5.76
N LEU A 157 -2.94 13.82 6.46
CA LEU A 157 -2.61 13.78 7.89
C LEU A 157 -1.20 14.28 8.15
N HIS A 158 -0.24 13.97 7.28
CA HIS A 158 1.13 14.46 7.37
C HIS A 158 1.18 15.98 7.37
N ARG A 159 0.48 16.63 6.41
CA ARG A 159 0.38 18.10 6.35
C ARG A 159 -0.26 18.71 7.61
N VAL A 160 -1.25 18.03 8.20
CA VAL A 160 -1.87 18.48 9.45
C VAL A 160 -0.87 18.41 10.61
N CYS A 161 -0.07 17.35 10.70
CA CYS A 161 0.99 17.24 11.70
C CYS A 161 2.05 18.34 11.54
N GLU A 162 2.52 18.58 10.31
CA GLU A 162 3.47 19.65 10.01
C GLU A 162 2.92 21.03 10.41
N ALA A 163 1.67 21.33 10.06
CA ALA A 163 1.01 22.58 10.43
C ALA A 163 0.90 22.75 11.96
N ARG A 164 0.55 21.67 12.67
CA ARG A 164 0.49 21.66 14.14
C ARG A 164 1.87 21.91 14.75
N ASP A 165 2.91 21.27 14.23
CA ASP A 165 4.27 21.42 14.74
C ASP A 165 4.80 22.84 14.50
N ALA A 166 4.51 23.43 13.34
CA ALA A 166 4.77 24.84 13.06
C ALA A 166 4.03 25.77 14.03
N GLN A 167 2.75 25.51 14.32
CA GLN A 167 1.98 26.26 15.31
C GLN A 167 2.56 26.12 16.73
N HIS A 168 3.00 24.93 17.12
CA HIS A 168 3.67 24.72 18.40
C HIS A 168 5.01 25.47 18.49
N ALA A 169 5.79 25.51 17.42
CA ALA A 169 7.01 26.31 17.38
C ALA A 169 6.71 27.82 17.53
N ALA A 170 5.71 28.33 16.81
CA ALA A 170 5.28 29.73 16.91
C ALA A 170 4.80 30.10 18.32
N THR A 171 3.98 29.23 18.94
CA THR A 171 3.50 29.48 20.32
C THR A 171 4.63 29.42 21.33
N LYS A 172 5.61 28.52 21.18
CA LYS A 172 6.82 28.50 22.02
C LYS A 172 7.61 29.81 21.95
N LEU A 173 7.83 30.34 20.74
CA LEU A 173 8.50 31.63 20.55
C LEU A 173 7.72 32.78 21.19
N ALA A 174 6.41 32.83 21.00
CA ALA A 174 5.56 33.84 21.63
C ALA A 174 5.61 33.78 23.16
N VAL A 175 5.63 32.57 23.75
CA VAL A 175 5.78 32.39 25.20
C VAL A 175 7.15 32.86 25.69
N GLN A 176 8.23 32.59 24.94
CA GLN A 176 9.57 33.07 25.30
C GLN A 176 9.63 34.61 25.28
N GLU A 177 9.05 35.25 24.27
CA GLU A 177 8.98 36.70 24.17
C GLU A 177 8.19 37.31 25.33
N LEU A 178 7.01 36.75 25.64
CA LEU A 178 6.22 37.19 26.80
C LEU A 178 6.97 37.04 28.12
N ARG A 179 7.72 35.94 28.30
CA ARG A 179 8.57 35.75 29.50
C ARG A 179 9.68 36.81 29.58
N ALA A 180 10.30 37.15 28.46
CA ALA A 180 11.31 38.22 28.40
C ALA A 180 10.70 39.58 28.77
N GLN A 181 9.50 39.89 28.27
CA GLN A 181 8.77 41.11 28.62
C GLN A 181 8.39 41.18 30.10
N VAL A 182 7.86 40.08 30.66
CA VAL A 182 7.56 39.99 32.10
C VAL A 182 8.81 40.23 32.93
N THR A 183 9.96 39.69 32.51
CA THR A 183 11.23 39.88 33.21
C THR A 183 11.67 41.35 33.18
N ARG A 184 11.57 42.02 32.01
CA ARG A 184 11.87 43.45 31.85
C ARG A 184 10.98 44.32 32.73
N LEU A 185 9.66 44.11 32.67
CA LEU A 185 8.70 44.83 33.50
C LEU A 185 8.94 44.60 35.00
N THR A 186 9.33 43.39 35.40
CA THR A 186 9.67 43.08 36.79
C THR A 186 10.91 43.87 37.24
N GLN A 187 11.94 43.98 36.40
CA GLN A 187 13.12 44.78 36.70
C GLN A 187 12.79 46.28 36.79
N ASP A 188 11.96 46.79 35.88
CA ASP A 188 11.57 48.20 35.89
C ASP A 188 10.68 48.54 37.10
N ASN A 189 9.74 47.65 37.46
CA ASN A 189 8.98 47.77 38.71
C ASN A 189 9.88 47.78 39.94
N ALA A 190 10.93 46.95 39.98
CA ALA A 190 11.90 46.95 41.08
C ALA A 190 12.70 48.27 41.15
N LYS A 191 13.08 48.86 40.00
CA LYS A 191 13.72 50.19 39.96
C LYS A 191 12.78 51.28 40.46
N LEU A 192 11.53 51.29 39.98
CA LEU A 192 10.52 52.25 40.42
C LEU A 192 10.26 52.13 41.92
N ALA A 193 10.14 50.91 42.46
CA ALA A 193 9.98 50.70 43.89
C ALA A 193 11.14 51.30 44.72
N LYS A 194 12.39 51.14 44.26
CA LYS A 194 13.57 51.78 44.90
C LYS A 194 13.50 53.30 44.86
N LEU A 195 13.11 53.90 43.73
CA LEU A 195 12.95 55.35 43.60
C LEU A 195 11.85 55.88 44.53
N THR A 196 10.70 55.21 44.58
CA THR A 196 9.60 55.54 45.48
C THR A 196 10.04 55.45 46.95
N GLN A 197 10.78 54.42 47.31
CA GLN A 197 11.33 54.28 48.67
C GLN A 197 12.30 55.42 49.01
N GLN A 198 13.20 55.79 48.10
CA GLN A 198 14.12 56.92 48.29
C GLN A 198 13.36 58.24 48.48
N GLN A 199 12.34 58.51 47.67
CA GLN A 199 11.48 59.68 47.82
C GLN A 199 10.77 59.69 49.17
N HIS A 200 10.24 58.55 49.62
CA HIS A 200 9.59 58.45 50.92
C HIS A 200 10.55 58.77 52.07
N VAL A 201 11.78 58.25 52.03
CA VAL A 201 12.82 58.57 53.03
C VAL A 201 13.20 60.06 52.99
N GLN A 202 13.32 60.66 51.80
CA GLN A 202 13.58 62.10 51.68
C GLN A 202 12.46 62.94 52.27
N LEU A 203 11.20 62.57 52.04
CA LEU A 203 10.04 63.25 52.63
C LEU A 203 10.02 63.10 54.16
N GLN A 204 10.26 61.90 54.70
CA GLN A 204 10.36 61.70 56.15
C GLN A 204 11.47 62.55 56.78
N ARG A 205 12.65 62.63 56.15
CA ARG A 205 13.74 63.50 56.60
C ARG A 205 13.34 64.98 56.61
N LYS A 206 12.63 65.45 55.59
CA LYS A 206 12.12 66.84 55.54
C LYS A 206 11.08 67.12 56.63
N VAL A 207 10.25 66.14 57.00
CA VAL A 207 9.28 66.28 58.10
C VAL A 207 10.00 66.35 59.45
N LEU A 208 11.05 65.54 59.67
CA LEU A 208 11.81 65.50 60.93
C LEU A 208 12.78 66.68 61.11
N ALA A 209 13.30 67.27 60.03
CA ALA A 209 14.21 68.42 60.07
C ALA A 209 13.48 69.78 60.24
N ARG A 210 12.16 69.77 60.42
CA ARG A 210 11.36 70.99 60.60
C ARG A 210 11.45 71.43 62.07
N PRO A 211 11.99 72.62 62.40
CA PRO A 211 12.11 73.07 63.79
C PRO A 211 10.74 73.29 64.43
N ALA A 212 10.65 73.01 65.73
CA ALA A 212 9.47 73.23 66.57
C ALA A 212 9.22 74.73 66.81
N SER A 213 8.76 75.42 65.77
CA SER A 213 8.20 76.77 65.88
C SER A 213 7.26 77.01 64.71
N GLN A 214 6.04 76.48 64.81
CA GLN A 214 4.78 77.03 64.27
C GLN A 214 3.66 75.99 64.45
N THR A 215 3.22 75.81 65.68
CA THR A 215 1.82 75.45 65.95
C THR A 215 1.02 76.75 65.94
N LYS A 216 0.32 77.02 64.82
CA LYS A 216 -1.04 77.59 64.76
C LYS A 216 -1.39 77.97 63.32
N SER A 217 -2.60 77.59 62.94
CA SER A 217 -3.39 78.13 61.82
C SER A 217 -2.98 77.72 60.40
N GLN A 218 -3.57 76.63 59.92
CA GLN A 218 -4.42 76.71 58.73
C GLN A 218 -5.27 75.44 58.61
N ASP A 219 -6.44 75.56 59.24
CA ASP A 219 -7.62 74.79 58.89
C ASP A 219 -8.21 75.39 57.59
N LYS A 220 -8.84 74.55 56.77
CA LYS A 220 -9.48 74.82 55.46
C LYS A 220 -8.56 74.99 54.24
N LEU A 221 -8.32 73.86 53.57
CA LEU A 221 -8.55 73.62 52.13
C LEU A 221 -7.70 72.42 51.74
N HIS A 222 -8.28 71.22 51.73
CA HIS A 222 -7.96 70.16 50.76
C HIS A 222 -8.94 68.97 50.92
N THR A 223 -10.23 69.29 50.92
CA THR A 223 -11.28 68.33 50.53
C THR A 223 -11.39 68.37 49.01
N LYS A 224 -10.46 67.69 48.30
CA LYS A 224 -10.58 67.27 46.89
C LYS A 224 -9.28 66.60 46.46
N ALA A 225 -9.29 65.27 46.46
CA ALA A 225 -8.53 64.35 45.59
C ALA A 225 -8.28 62.99 46.27
N VAL A 226 -9.34 62.38 46.83
CA VAL A 226 -9.36 60.93 47.06
C VAL A 226 -10.49 60.40 46.19
N LYS A 227 -10.18 60.19 44.90
CA LYS A 227 -10.90 59.36 43.92
C LYS A 227 -10.30 59.58 42.54
N ALA A 228 -9.08 59.09 42.33
CA ALA A 228 -8.53 58.90 40.99
C ALA A 228 -7.33 57.94 41.04
N SER A 229 -7.56 56.69 41.46
CA SER A 229 -6.66 55.54 41.19
C SER A 229 -7.34 54.25 41.62
N SER A 230 -8.49 53.94 41.01
CA SER A 230 -9.05 52.59 40.97
C SER A 230 -10.04 52.56 39.81
N ALA A 231 -9.48 52.45 38.60
CA ALA A 231 -10.18 52.03 37.39
C ALA A 231 -9.13 51.85 36.27
N VAL A 232 -8.19 50.90 36.44
CA VAL A 232 -7.73 50.20 35.25
C VAL A 232 -8.86 49.24 34.92
N ALA A 233 -9.75 49.70 34.04
CA ALA A 233 -10.72 48.86 33.41
C ALA A 233 -9.97 47.68 32.79
N VAL A 234 -10.23 46.48 33.31
CA VAL A 234 -10.05 45.26 32.54
C VAL A 234 -10.96 45.45 31.33
N ALA A 235 -10.37 45.82 30.20
CA ALA A 235 -11.04 45.72 28.92
C ALA A 235 -11.36 44.24 28.75
N ALA A 236 -12.59 43.86 29.11
CA ALA A 236 -13.21 42.63 28.67
C ALA A 236 -13.17 42.66 27.14
N ALA A 237 -12.18 41.99 26.57
CA ALA A 237 -12.16 41.66 25.17
C ALA A 237 -13.49 40.93 24.90
N LYS A 238 -14.37 41.60 24.15
CA LYS A 238 -15.56 40.98 23.58
C LYS A 238 -15.13 39.64 22.95
N PRO A 239 -15.74 38.49 23.30
CA PRO A 239 -15.51 37.28 22.55
C PRO A 239 -15.91 37.55 21.09
N ALA A 240 -15.04 37.14 20.16
CA ALA A 240 -15.32 37.22 18.73
C ALA A 240 -16.69 36.62 18.41
N PRO A 241 -17.43 37.17 17.43
CA PRO A 241 -18.74 36.66 17.07
C PRO A 241 -18.64 35.17 16.72
N ARG A 242 -19.36 34.33 17.47
CA ARG A 242 -19.64 32.94 17.11
C ARG A 242 -20.26 32.93 15.72
N ARG A 243 -19.47 32.57 14.71
CA ARG A 243 -19.98 32.20 13.39
C ARG A 243 -20.75 30.89 13.57
N ARG A 244 -22.07 31.01 13.73
CA ARG A 244 -23.01 29.90 13.47
C ARG A 244 -22.87 29.53 12.00
N GLY A 245 -22.64 28.25 11.73
CA GLY A 245 -22.84 27.64 10.41
C GLY A 245 -21.58 27.32 9.64
N SER A 246 -20.93 26.21 9.98
CA SER A 246 -20.58 25.22 8.98
C SER A 246 -20.78 23.84 9.60
N SER A 247 -21.95 23.28 9.31
CA SER A 247 -22.27 21.87 9.49
C SER A 247 -21.27 21.03 8.71
N ILE A 248 -20.22 20.54 9.39
CA ILE A 248 -19.52 19.35 8.94
C ILE A 248 -20.29 18.19 9.56
N PRO A 249 -20.87 17.28 8.75
CA PRO A 249 -21.55 16.12 9.30
C PRO A 249 -20.51 15.24 10.00
N TYR A 250 -20.71 15.01 11.29
CA TYR A 250 -20.10 13.86 11.96
C TYR A 250 -20.67 12.61 11.29
N PRO A 251 -19.86 11.66 10.79
CA PRO A 251 -20.41 10.36 10.44
C PRO A 251 -20.87 9.71 11.74
N ALA A 252 -22.19 9.63 11.91
CA ALA A 252 -22.84 8.82 12.93
C ALA A 252 -22.65 7.34 12.56
N SER A 253 -21.45 6.82 12.73
CA SER A 253 -21.15 5.38 12.78
C SER A 253 -19.66 5.21 13.07
N LEU A 254 -19.31 5.05 14.34
CA LEU A 254 -18.09 4.31 14.70
C LEU A 254 -18.28 2.87 14.17
N PRO A 255 -17.29 2.29 13.48
CA PRO A 255 -17.32 0.86 13.18
C PRO A 255 -17.40 0.07 14.50
N GLU A 256 -18.38 -0.82 14.62
CA GLU A 256 -18.65 -1.72 15.77
C GLU A 256 -17.44 -2.51 16.29
N ARG A 257 -16.29 -2.48 15.60
CA ARG A 257 -15.06 -3.17 16.01
C ARG A 257 -14.34 -2.54 17.21
N TYR A 258 -14.45 -1.23 17.44
CA TYR A 258 -13.73 -0.58 18.55
C TYR A 258 -14.48 -0.59 19.89
N ALA A 259 -15.78 -0.89 19.90
CA ALA A 259 -16.55 -0.98 21.14
C ALA A 259 -16.34 -2.31 21.90
N ARG A 260 -15.86 -3.37 21.23
CA ARG A 260 -15.64 -4.69 21.84
C ARG A 260 -14.32 -4.82 22.60
N GLU A 261 -13.32 -4.00 22.31
CA GLU A 261 -12.02 -4.10 23.00
C GLU A 261 -12.00 -3.38 24.35
N VAL A 262 -12.88 -2.40 24.56
CA VAL A 262 -12.98 -1.68 25.84
C VAL A 262 -13.83 -2.44 26.88
N ALA A 263 -14.72 -3.34 26.44
CA ALA A 263 -15.57 -4.14 27.33
C ALA A 263 -14.89 -5.42 27.87
N ASN A 264 -13.84 -5.92 27.20
CA ASN A 264 -13.19 -7.19 27.57
C ASN A 264 -11.86 -7.01 28.33
N GLY A 265 -11.47 -5.78 28.69
CA GLY A 265 -10.22 -5.49 29.40
C GLY A 265 -10.39 -5.18 30.90
N ALA A 266 -11.58 -5.37 31.46
CA ALA A 266 -11.87 -5.11 32.88
C ALA A 266 -12.41 -6.38 33.57
N THR A 267 -11.52 -7.35 33.75
CA THR A 267 -11.64 -8.40 34.79
C THR A 267 -10.26 -8.64 35.37
#